data_AF-A0A401H7Y8-F1
#
_entry.id   AF-A0A401H7Y8-F1
#
_cell.length_a   1.000
_cell.length_b   1.000
_cell.length_c   1.000
_cell.angle_alpha   90.00
_cell.angle_beta   90.00
_cell.angle_gamma   90.00
#
_symmetry.space_group_name_H-M   'P 1'
#
loop_
_entity.id
_entity.type
_entity.pdbx_description
1 polymer ?
#
loop_
_entity_poly.entity_id
_entity_poly.type
_entity_poly.pdbx_seq_one_letter_code
_entity_poly.pdbx_strand_id
1 'polypeptide(L)'
;WAGGEPYLTLRAGDGYFSLSTRAGEVLRRSIAKPRFRVIVGSGVEPVGSVFAKQVVGGDEGLRPGDEAIVVDEEDRLLGVGRVRIPLAFIRRLDRGEVVRLR
;
A
#
# COMPACT_ATOMS: atom_id res chain seq x y z
N TRP A 1 15.96 -9.27 8.04
CA TRP A 1 16.91 -8.79 7.03
C TRP A 1 16.92 -9.77 5.87
N ALA A 2 17.05 -9.29 4.63
CA ALA A 2 17.18 -10.15 3.45
C ALA A 2 18.22 -9.54 2.51
N GLY A 3 19.38 -10.19 2.36
CA GLY A 3 20.48 -9.68 1.53
C GLY A 3 21.11 -8.39 2.06
N GLY A 4 21.22 -8.22 3.39
CA GLY A 4 21.87 -7.06 4.00
C GLY A 4 20.96 -5.84 4.23
N GLU A 5 19.69 -5.90 3.83
CA GLU A 5 18.72 -4.81 4.05
C GLU A 5 17.55 -5.24 4.95
N PRO A 6 16.90 -4.30 5.66
CA PRO A 6 15.68 -4.58 6.41
C PRO A 6 14.61 -5.15 5.47
N TYR A 7 14.01 -6.27 5.89
CA TYR A 7 12.96 -6.92 5.10
C TYR A 7 11.59 -6.55 5.66
N LEU A 8 11.44 -6.69 6.97
CA LEU A 8 10.35 -6.16 7.78
C LEU A 8 10.96 -5.46 8.98
N THR A 9 10.32 -4.39 9.43
CA THR A 9 10.70 -3.69 10.67
C THR A 9 9.52 -3.69 11.62
N LEU A 10 9.67 -4.27 12.81
CA LEU A 10 8.62 -4.22 13.84
C LEU A 10 8.49 -2.79 14.36
N ARG A 11 7.28 -2.24 14.34
CA ARG A 11 6.99 -0.90 14.86
C ARG A 11 6.68 -0.99 16.34
N ALA A 12 7.47 -0.30 17.16
CA ALA A 12 7.28 -0.29 18.60
C ALA A 12 5.92 0.30 19.03
N GLY A 13 5.39 1.26 18.27
CA GLY A 13 4.17 1.99 18.66
C GLY A 13 2.87 1.17 18.56
N ASP A 14 2.79 0.22 17.62
CA ASP A 14 1.55 -0.52 17.36
C ASP A 14 1.75 -2.03 17.16
N GLY A 15 2.98 -2.54 17.24
CA GLY A 15 3.29 -3.97 17.13
C GLY A 15 3.14 -4.56 15.72
N TYR A 16 2.88 -3.73 14.70
CA TYR A 16 2.79 -4.18 13.31
C TYR A 16 4.15 -4.10 12.63
N PHE A 17 4.27 -4.78 11.49
CA PHE A 17 5.46 -4.67 10.63
C PHE A 17 5.33 -3.51 9.65
N SER A 18 6.44 -2.82 9.39
CA SER A 18 6.66 -2.00 8.21
C SER A 18 7.32 -2.86 7.13
N LEU A 19 6.77 -2.84 5.92
CA LEU A 19 7.33 -3.51 4.74
C LEU A 19 8.50 -2.72 4.14
N SER A 20 9.53 -3.42 3.63
CA SER A 20 10.41 -2.89 2.58
C SER A 20 9.83 -3.20 1.19
N THR A 21 10.35 -2.55 0.15
CA THR A 21 9.92 -2.81 -1.25
C THR A 21 10.09 -4.27 -1.64
N ARG A 22 11.19 -4.92 -1.21
CA ARG A 22 11.43 -6.34 -1.46
C ARG A 22 10.39 -7.23 -0.78
N ALA A 23 9.97 -6.89 0.44
CA ALA A 23 8.90 -7.61 1.13
C ALA A 23 7.54 -7.38 0.45
N GLY A 24 7.28 -6.17 -0.02
CA GLY A 24 6.09 -5.84 -0.82
C GLY A 24 5.99 -6.69 -2.09
N GLU A 25 7.10 -6.89 -2.80
CA GLU A 25 7.10 -7.71 -4.02
C GLU A 25 6.83 -9.19 -3.74
N VAL A 26 7.36 -9.72 -2.63
CA VAL A 26 7.03 -11.09 -2.18
C VAL A 26 5.57 -11.19 -1.77
N LEU A 27 5.05 -10.21 -1.03
CA LEU A 27 3.65 -10.16 -0.63
C LEU A 27 2.72 -10.16 -1.86
N ARG A 28 3.04 -9.33 -2.85
CA ARG A 28 2.32 -9.24 -4.13
C ARG A 28 2.25 -10.60 -4.83
N ARG A 29 3.38 -11.29 -4.97
CA ARG A 29 3.44 -12.60 -5.64
C ARG A 29 2.76 -13.71 -4.85
N SER A 30 2.76 -13.63 -3.52
CA SER A 30 2.30 -14.70 -2.64
C SER A 30 0.81 -14.63 -2.33
N ILE A 31 0.21 -13.46 -2.45
CA ILE A 31 -1.19 -13.23 -2.09
C ILE A 31 -1.94 -12.67 -3.28
N ALA A 32 -3.07 -13.28 -3.64
CA ALA A 32 -3.90 -12.85 -4.75
C ALA A 32 -4.53 -11.47 -4.51
N LYS A 33 -4.69 -10.69 -5.59
CA LYS A 33 -5.47 -9.45 -5.58
C LYS A 33 -6.93 -9.69 -5.17
N PRO A 34 -7.58 -8.76 -4.45
CA PRO A 34 -7.10 -7.42 -4.12
C PRO A 34 -6.33 -7.33 -2.80
N ARG A 35 -6.11 -8.43 -2.05
CA ARG A 35 -5.61 -8.35 -0.67
C ARG A 35 -4.30 -7.59 -0.53
N PHE A 36 -4.24 -6.73 0.49
CA PHE A 36 -3.13 -5.81 0.81
C PHE A 36 -2.83 -4.74 -0.25
N ARG A 37 -3.63 -4.61 -1.32
CA ARG A 37 -3.36 -3.67 -2.42
C ARG A 37 -4.15 -2.39 -2.29
N VAL A 38 -3.49 -1.30 -2.68
CA VAL A 38 -4.12 -0.07 -3.13
C VAL A 38 -3.80 0.09 -4.60
N ILE A 39 -4.82 0.02 -5.45
CA ILE A 39 -4.67 0.03 -6.90
C ILE A 39 -4.87 1.47 -7.38
N VAL A 40 -3.85 2.03 -8.04
CA VAL A 40 -3.91 3.36 -8.64
C VAL A 40 -4.17 3.27 -10.14
N GLY A 41 -4.76 4.33 -10.70
CA GLY A 41 -5.02 4.40 -12.14
C GLY A 41 -3.75 4.41 -12.98
N SER A 42 -3.87 3.94 -14.21
CA SER A 42 -2.79 3.96 -15.21
C SER A 42 -2.07 5.30 -15.31
N GLY A 43 -0.74 5.28 -15.38
CA GLY A 43 0.11 6.47 -15.51
C GLY A 43 0.37 7.23 -14.20
N VAL A 44 -0.14 6.74 -13.06
CA VAL A 44 0.21 7.30 -11.75
C VAL A 44 1.56 6.77 -11.28
N GLU A 45 2.51 7.67 -11.08
CA GLU A 45 3.79 7.39 -10.41
C GLU A 45 3.77 8.06 -9.03
N PRO A 46 3.39 7.33 -7.96
CA PRO A 46 3.16 7.95 -6.67
C PRO A 46 4.48 8.30 -5.98
N VAL A 47 4.61 9.54 -5.51
CA VAL A 47 5.78 10.04 -4.79
C VAL A 47 5.34 10.55 -3.42
N GLY A 48 5.91 9.95 -2.36
CA GLY A 48 5.62 10.30 -0.97
C GLY A 48 4.24 9.84 -0.47
N SER A 49 3.18 10.09 -1.23
CA SER A 49 1.80 9.75 -0.85
C SER A 49 0.94 9.39 -2.06
N VAL A 50 -0.03 8.50 -1.84
CA VAL A 50 -1.13 8.22 -2.77
C VAL A 50 -2.38 8.94 -2.27
N PHE A 51 -3.01 9.73 -3.13
CA PHE A 51 -4.22 10.47 -2.81
C PHE A 51 -5.48 9.78 -3.34
N ALA A 52 -6.63 10.05 -2.71
CA ALA A 52 -7.91 9.38 -3.00
C ALA A 52 -8.27 9.41 -4.50
N LYS A 53 -8.10 10.57 -5.15
CA LYS A 53 -8.36 10.74 -6.59
C LYS A 53 -7.52 9.86 -7.53
N GLN A 54 -6.41 9.31 -7.04
CA GLN A 54 -5.51 8.44 -7.81
C GLN A 54 -5.89 6.97 -7.68
N VAL A 55 -6.70 6.61 -6.68
CA VAL A 55 -7.03 5.21 -6.35
C VAL A 55 -8.27 4.78 -7.12
N VAL A 56 -8.15 3.69 -7.87
CA VAL A 56 -9.24 3.09 -8.65
C VAL A 56 -9.86 1.87 -7.97
N GLY A 57 -9.18 1.29 -6.98
CA GLY A 57 -9.67 0.17 -6.19
C GLY A 57 -8.64 -0.38 -5.21
N GLY A 58 -8.91 -1.55 -4.64
CA GLY A 58 -7.98 -2.23 -3.74
C GLY A 58 -8.70 -3.08 -2.70
N ASP A 59 -7.97 -3.46 -1.66
CA ASP A 59 -8.49 -4.23 -0.53
C ASP A 59 -9.35 -3.35 0.39
N GLU A 60 -10.66 -3.51 0.34
CA GLU A 60 -11.60 -2.78 1.21
C GLU A 60 -11.46 -3.16 2.70
N GLY A 61 -10.75 -4.26 3.02
CA GLY A 61 -10.43 -4.68 4.38
C GLY A 61 -9.30 -3.88 5.02
N LEU A 62 -8.52 -3.11 4.24
CA LEU A 62 -7.41 -2.29 4.76
C LEU A 62 -7.91 -1.15 5.65
N ARG A 63 -7.32 -1.06 6.84
CA ARG A 63 -7.64 -0.06 7.87
C ARG A 63 -6.51 0.94 8.04
N PRO A 64 -6.79 2.16 8.54
CA PRO A 64 -5.75 3.10 8.92
C PRO A 64 -4.75 2.46 9.89
N GLY A 65 -3.45 2.56 9.55
CA GLY A 65 -2.38 1.90 10.30
C GLY A 65 -1.82 0.65 9.61
N ASP A 66 -2.62 -0.03 8.79
CA ASP A 66 -2.18 -1.22 8.06
C ASP A 66 -1.09 -0.88 7.05
N GLU A 67 -0.24 -1.85 6.76
CA GLU A 67 0.67 -1.79 5.62
C GLU A 67 0.00 -2.31 4.36
N ALA A 68 0.24 -1.60 3.26
CA ALA A 68 -0.27 -1.94 1.94
C ALA A 68 0.84 -1.87 0.89
N ILE A 69 0.64 -2.65 -0.17
CA ILE A 69 1.37 -2.51 -1.43
C ILE A 69 0.56 -1.63 -2.37
N VAL A 70 1.20 -0.63 -2.97
CA VAL A 70 0.59 0.21 -4.00
C VAL A 70 0.95 -0.39 -5.35
N VAL A 71 -0.06 -0.61 -6.18
CA VAL A 71 0.10 -1.26 -7.49
C VAL A 71 -0.63 -0.51 -8.59
N ASP A 72 -0.20 -0.70 -9.83
CA ASP A 72 -0.99 -0.33 -11.01
C ASP A 72 -2.11 -1.36 -11.29
N GLU A 73 -2.89 -1.13 -12.34
CA GLU A 73 -4.00 -1.99 -12.76
C GLU A 73 -3.53 -3.39 -13.24
N GLU A 74 -2.27 -3.50 -13.67
CA GLU A 74 -1.60 -4.76 -14.04
C GLU A 74 -0.97 -5.48 -12.84
N ASP A 75 -1.22 -5.02 -11.61
CA ASP A 75 -0.65 -5.54 -10.36
C ASP A 75 0.87 -5.41 -10.31
N ARG A 76 1.49 -4.42 -10.96
CA ARG A 76 2.93 -4.11 -10.79
C ARG A 76 3.13 -3.27 -9.53
N LEU A 77 4.15 -3.61 -8.74
CA LEU A 77 4.46 -2.87 -7.51
C LEU A 77 5.02 -1.49 -7.82
N LEU A 78 4.36 -0.45 -7.29
CA LEU A 78 4.80 0.94 -7.37
C LEU A 78 5.38 1.45 -6.05
N GLY A 79 4.99 0.84 -4.93
CA GLY A 79 5.52 1.22 -3.62
C GLY A 79 4.89 0.44 -2.47
N VAL A 80 5.40 0.69 -1.27
CA VAL A 80 4.83 0.18 -0.01
C VAL A 80 4.58 1.34 0.93
N GLY A 81 3.56 1.22 1.78
CA GLY A 81 3.27 2.31 2.69
C GLY A 81 2.12 2.02 3.62
N ARG A 82 1.89 3.00 4.51
CA ARG A 82 0.88 2.89 5.55
C ARG A 82 -0.44 3.51 5.09
N VAL A 83 -1.52 2.77 5.29
CA VAL A 83 -2.89 3.22 5.04
C VAL A 83 -3.27 4.30 6.05
N ARG A 84 -3.94 5.35 5.56
CA ARG A 84 -4.34 6.54 6.33
C ARG A 84 -5.85 6.70 6.38
N ILE A 85 -6.55 6.20 5.37
CA ILE A 85 -8.01 6.22 5.25
C ILE A 85 -8.49 4.83 4.83
N PRO A 86 -9.62 4.31 5.36
CA PRO A 86 -10.12 3.01 4.95
C PRO A 86 -10.52 2.99 3.47
N LEU A 87 -10.10 1.95 2.75
CA LEU A 87 -10.33 1.84 1.30
C LEU A 87 -11.81 1.76 0.91
N ALA A 88 -12.65 1.22 1.80
CA ALA A 88 -14.09 1.17 1.62
C ALA A 88 -14.76 2.55 1.41
N PHE A 89 -14.08 3.65 1.76
CA PHE A 89 -14.60 5.01 1.56
C PHE A 89 -14.00 5.74 0.35
N ILE A 90 -13.00 5.18 -0.35
CA ILE A 90 -12.27 5.92 -1.40
C ILE A 90 -13.19 6.47 -2.49
N ARG A 91 -14.21 5.70 -2.92
CA ARG A 91 -15.17 6.12 -3.94
C ARG A 91 -16.03 7.33 -3.55
N ARG A 92 -16.06 7.71 -2.27
CA ARG A 92 -16.82 8.85 -1.75
C ARG A 92 -15.93 10.05 -1.41
N LEU A 93 -14.64 9.97 -1.72
CA LEU A 93 -13.64 10.96 -1.34
C LEU A 93 -12.90 11.51 -2.56
N ASP A 94 -13.05 12.81 -2.82
CA ASP A 94 -12.28 13.49 -3.87
C ASP A 94 -10.89 13.94 -3.39
N ARG A 95 -10.63 13.85 -2.08
CA ARG A 95 -9.43 14.32 -1.41
C ARG A 95 -9.07 13.43 -0.23
N GLY A 96 -7.80 13.48 0.16
CA GLY A 96 -7.27 12.74 1.30
C GLY A 96 -6.08 11.87 0.92
N GLU A 97 -5.11 11.77 1.82
CA GLU A 97 -4.01 10.82 1.73
C GLU A 97 -4.54 9.42 2.04
N VAL A 98 -4.41 8.48 1.09
CA VAL A 98 -4.85 7.09 1.27
C VAL A 98 -3.71 6.24 1.80
N VAL A 99 -2.53 6.39 1.20
CA VAL A 99 -1.30 5.69 1.62
C VAL A 99 -0.17 6.70 1.73
N ARG A 100 0.54 6.69 2.85
CA ARG A 100 1.83 7.36 2.99
C ARG A 100 2.93 6.37 2.61
N LEU A 101 3.64 6.63 1.52
CA LEU A 101 4.76 5.81 1.05
C LEU A 101 5.96 5.96 1.99
N ARG A 102 6.84 4.96 1.96
CA ARG A 102 8.09 4.91 2.72
C ARG A 102 9.28 4.63 1.81
#